data_AF-X0GPF4-F1
#
_entry.id   AF-X0GPF4-F1
#
_cell.length_a   1.000
_cell.length_b   1.000
_cell.length_c   1.000
_cell.angle_alpha   90.00
_cell.angle_beta   90.00
_cell.angle_gamma   90.00
#
_symmetry.space_group_name_H-M   'P 1'
#
loop_
_entity.id
_entity.type
_entity.pdbx_description
1 polymer ?
#
loop_
_entity_poly.entity_id
_entity_poly.type
_entity_poly.pdbx_seq_one_letter_code
_entity_poly.pdbx_strand_id
1 'polypeptide(L)'
;MPESGRAGRDGKAADSIIILSAAWQPQLNRQPGTDEEAMQLYLTQQYCSRGNLNQFLDERPCWKWCMKGEDERCGVCTEHHTERRPSDPKLHLPRPTVIAVEGNIESDRGQTSMAGEMVFTGPSELLQVKVCDGELSQYERNLETMMGCCLYCHVEANHSSTQLPHVHDATSGFEQRLKHCRSVKD
;
A
#
# COMPACT_ATOMS: atom_id res chain seq x y z
N MET A 1 10.27 -3.95 -4.02
CA MET A 1 8.93 -3.99 -3.39
C MET A 1 8.60 -5.41 -2.94
N PRO A 2 9.05 -5.83 -1.75
CA PRO A 2 8.84 -7.22 -1.29
C PRO A 2 7.41 -7.52 -0.82
N GLU A 3 6.66 -6.49 -0.44
CA GLU A 3 5.35 -6.65 0.21
C GLU A 3 4.23 -6.93 -0.79
N SER A 4 4.13 -6.13 -1.86
CA SER A 4 3.13 -6.32 -2.92
C SER A 4 3.35 -7.60 -3.73
N GLY A 5 4.60 -8.05 -3.89
CA GLY A 5 4.94 -9.30 -4.59
C GLY A 5 4.54 -10.60 -3.86
N ARG A 6 3.91 -10.52 -2.68
CA ARG A 6 3.37 -11.69 -1.97
C ARG A 6 1.98 -12.10 -2.45
N ALA A 7 1.27 -11.18 -3.11
CA ALA A 7 -0.04 -11.46 -3.69
C ALA A 7 0.09 -12.35 -4.93
N GLY A 8 -0.94 -13.14 -5.25
CA GLY A 8 -1.00 -13.95 -6.49
C GLY A 8 0.00 -15.10 -6.58
N ARG A 9 0.53 -15.60 -5.45
CA ARG A 9 1.45 -16.75 -5.42
C ARG A 9 0.82 -18.07 -5.89
N ASP A 10 -0.50 -18.13 -5.92
CA ASP A 10 -1.28 -19.20 -6.53
C ASP A 10 -1.38 -19.08 -8.06
N GLY A 11 -0.70 -18.10 -8.66
CA GLY A 11 -0.70 -17.83 -10.10
C GLY A 11 -1.98 -17.15 -10.60
N LYS A 12 -2.90 -16.79 -9.70
CA LYS A 12 -4.12 -16.06 -10.07
C LYS A 12 -3.86 -14.56 -10.08
N ALA A 13 -4.71 -13.85 -10.81
CA ALA A 13 -4.72 -12.40 -10.81
C ALA A 13 -4.90 -11.87 -9.38
N ALA A 14 -4.11 -10.86 -9.04
CA ALA A 14 -4.15 -10.21 -7.74
C ALA A 14 -3.85 -8.72 -7.90
N ASP A 15 -4.52 -7.93 -7.07
CA ASP A 15 -4.40 -6.47 -7.11
C ASP A 15 -3.51 -5.97 -5.98
N SER A 16 -2.74 -4.92 -6.28
CA SER A 16 -1.94 -4.17 -5.32
C SER A 16 -2.42 -2.72 -5.32
N ILE A 17 -3.12 -2.32 -4.28
CA ILE A 17 -3.73 -0.99 -4.14
C ILE A 17 -2.86 -0.14 -3.21
N ILE A 18 -2.57 1.09 -3.64
CA ILE A 18 -1.84 2.07 -2.84
C ILE A 18 -2.82 3.17 -2.47
N ILE A 19 -2.87 3.50 -1.19
CA ILE A 19 -3.68 4.61 -0.67
C ILE A 19 -2.71 5.74 -0.30
N LEU A 20 -2.86 6.88 -0.97
CA LEU A 20 -2.05 8.08 -0.72
C LEU A 20 -2.95 9.21 -0.22
N SER A 21 -2.41 10.04 0.67
CA SER A 21 -3.05 11.30 1.04
C SER A 21 -3.19 12.20 -0.17
N ALA A 22 -4.33 12.89 -0.32
CA ALA A 22 -4.52 13.89 -1.37
C ALA A 22 -3.50 15.05 -1.28
N ALA A 23 -2.93 15.28 -0.09
CA ALA A 23 -1.88 16.28 0.12
C ALA A 23 -0.46 15.73 -0.15
N TRP A 24 -0.32 14.45 -0.50
CA TRP A 24 0.98 13.85 -0.75
C TRP A 24 1.63 14.45 -2.00
N GLN A 25 2.92 14.78 -1.89
CA GLN A 25 3.74 15.25 -3.01
C GLN A 25 5.14 14.61 -2.93
N PRO A 26 5.79 14.36 -4.08
CA PRO A 26 7.18 13.89 -4.09
C PRO A 26 8.11 14.94 -3.49
N GLN A 27 9.16 14.50 -2.81
CA GLN A 27 10.12 15.39 -2.17
C GLN A 27 11.18 15.86 -3.19
N LEU A 28 10.85 16.89 -3.96
CA LEU A 28 11.72 17.39 -5.03
C LEU A 28 12.93 18.20 -4.55
N ASN A 29 12.86 18.76 -3.33
CA ASN A 29 13.89 19.66 -2.79
C ASN A 29 15.06 18.93 -2.10
N ARG A 30 14.97 17.60 -2.01
CA ARG A 30 15.98 16.74 -1.42
C ARG A 30 16.49 15.82 -2.52
N GLN A 31 17.80 15.57 -2.55
CA GLN A 31 18.32 14.48 -3.37
C GLN A 31 18.00 13.16 -2.66
N PRO A 32 17.03 12.36 -3.16
CA PRO A 32 16.71 11.09 -2.54
C PRO A 32 17.82 10.08 -2.85
N GLY A 33 17.97 9.05 -2.00
CA GLY A 33 18.72 7.86 -2.41
C GLY A 33 18.02 7.16 -3.58
N THR A 34 18.70 6.21 -4.25
CA THR A 34 18.15 5.50 -5.43
C THR A 34 16.80 4.84 -5.14
N ASP A 35 16.68 4.18 -3.99
CA ASP A 35 15.47 3.45 -3.60
C ASP A 35 14.33 4.40 -3.20
N GLU A 36 14.70 5.55 -2.62
CA GLU A 36 13.75 6.60 -2.26
C GLU A 36 13.22 7.32 -3.50
N GLU A 37 14.08 7.60 -4.49
CA GLU A 37 13.67 8.15 -5.79
C GLU A 37 12.76 7.16 -6.52
N ALA A 38 13.10 5.87 -6.51
CA ALA A 38 12.27 4.81 -7.09
C ALA A 38 10.88 4.78 -6.47
N MET A 39 10.82 4.79 -5.14
CA MET A 39 9.57 4.81 -4.39
C MET A 39 8.75 6.05 -4.72
N GLN A 40 9.34 7.24 -4.63
CA GLN A 40 8.64 8.49 -4.90
C GLN A 40 8.10 8.54 -6.34
N LEU A 41 8.89 8.10 -7.32
CA LEU A 41 8.46 8.03 -8.71
C LEU A 41 7.35 7.00 -8.94
N TYR A 42 7.36 5.88 -8.23
CA TYR A 42 6.29 4.89 -8.28
C TYR A 42 4.99 5.46 -7.72
N LEU A 43 5.09 6.21 -6.62
CA LEU A 43 3.94 6.84 -5.97
C LEU A 43 3.35 8.02 -6.74
N THR A 44 4.09 8.67 -7.65
CA THR A 44 3.50 9.71 -8.51
C THR A 44 2.44 9.17 -9.47
N GLN A 45 2.44 7.86 -9.76
CA GLN A 45 1.51 7.21 -10.70
C GLN A 45 1.47 7.88 -12.09
N GLN A 46 2.55 8.57 -12.50
CA GLN A 46 2.63 9.26 -13.80
C GLN A 46 3.04 8.34 -14.95
N TYR A 47 3.65 7.21 -14.62
CA TYR A 47 4.19 6.26 -15.59
C TYR A 47 3.68 4.86 -15.30
N CYS A 48 3.74 3.98 -16.31
CA CYS A 48 3.43 2.56 -16.14
C CYS A 48 4.13 1.99 -14.91
N SER A 49 3.35 1.46 -13.95
CA SER A 49 3.86 1.00 -12.66
C SER A 49 4.90 -0.11 -12.80
N ARG A 50 4.69 -1.04 -13.75
CA ARG A 50 5.66 -2.10 -14.08
C ARG A 50 6.93 -1.55 -14.70
N GLY A 51 6.80 -0.57 -15.61
CA GLY A 51 7.93 0.14 -16.17
C GLY A 51 8.78 0.83 -15.10
N ASN A 52 8.13 1.47 -14.12
CA ASN A 52 8.82 2.04 -12.98
C ASN A 52 9.58 0.97 -12.18
N LEU A 53 8.90 -0.07 -11.71
CA LEU A 53 9.51 -1.12 -10.88
C LEU A 53 10.69 -1.80 -11.58
N ASN A 54 10.51 -2.23 -12.83
CA ASN A 54 11.56 -2.92 -13.57
C ASN A 54 12.78 -2.01 -13.85
N GLN A 55 12.62 -0.68 -13.88
CA GLN A 55 13.76 0.23 -14.02
C GLN A 55 14.78 0.09 -12.88
N PHE A 56 14.29 -0.15 -11.68
CA PHE A 56 15.10 -0.19 -10.46
C PHE A 56 15.42 -1.61 -10.01
N LEU A 57 14.58 -2.58 -10.37
CA LEU A 57 14.72 -3.97 -9.95
C LEU A 57 15.37 -4.87 -11.01
N ASP A 58 15.28 -4.51 -12.29
CA ASP A 58 15.77 -5.33 -13.41
C ASP A 58 16.86 -4.65 -14.23
N GLU A 59 17.61 -5.48 -14.96
CA GLU A 59 18.57 -5.03 -15.96
C GLU A 59 17.86 -4.37 -17.16
N ARG A 60 18.52 -3.39 -17.79
CA ARG A 60 17.95 -2.61 -18.91
C ARG A 60 17.35 -3.46 -20.04
N PRO A 61 17.95 -4.59 -20.48
CA PRO A 61 17.37 -5.42 -21.55
C PRO A 61 16.03 -6.08 -21.16
N CYS A 62 15.77 -6.21 -19.85
CA CYS A 62 14.56 -6.82 -19.30
C CYS A 62 13.44 -5.80 -19.03
N TRP A 63 13.69 -4.52 -19.30
CA TRP A 63 12.69 -3.48 -19.11
C TRP A 63 11.50 -3.66 -20.06
N LYS A 64 10.31 -3.68 -19.48
CA LYS A 64 9.04 -3.86 -20.20
C LYS A 64 7.98 -2.92 -19.64
N TRP A 65 6.94 -2.69 -20.45
CA TRP A 65 5.69 -2.09 -20.00
C TRP A 65 4.70 -3.19 -19.59
N CYS A 66 3.45 -2.84 -19.27
CA CYS A 66 2.35 -3.80 -19.23
C CYS A 66 2.05 -4.28 -20.66
N MET A 67 2.68 -5.39 -21.08
CA MET A 67 2.63 -5.86 -22.47
C MET A 67 1.36 -6.66 -22.76
N LYS A 68 0.77 -6.46 -23.94
CA LYS A 68 -0.41 -7.22 -24.38
C LYS A 68 -0.10 -8.71 -24.44
N GLY A 69 -0.88 -9.52 -23.71
CA GLY A 69 -0.79 -10.98 -23.72
C GLY A 69 0.26 -11.57 -22.77
N GLU A 70 1.05 -10.74 -22.09
CA GLU A 70 2.00 -11.18 -21.05
C GLU A 70 1.59 -10.68 -19.67
N ASP A 71 1.13 -9.43 -19.57
CA ASP A 71 0.88 -8.77 -18.30
C ASP A 71 -0.53 -8.18 -18.23
N GLU A 72 -1.07 -8.10 -17.01
CA GLU A 72 -2.24 -7.28 -16.71
C GLU A 72 -1.89 -5.79 -16.68
N ARG A 73 -2.87 -4.93 -16.95
CA ARG A 73 -2.68 -3.47 -16.89
C ARG A 73 -2.55 -2.99 -15.45
N CYS A 74 -1.62 -2.08 -15.23
CA CYS A 74 -1.60 -1.29 -14.00
C CYS A 74 -2.65 -0.17 -14.06
N GLY A 75 -2.94 0.45 -12.91
CA GLY A 75 -3.91 1.55 -12.80
C GLY A 75 -3.57 2.82 -13.61
N VAL A 76 -2.34 2.93 -14.13
CA VAL A 76 -1.90 4.06 -14.97
C VAL A 76 -2.09 3.81 -16.47
N CYS A 77 -1.99 2.54 -16.92
CA CYS A 77 -2.06 2.20 -18.33
C CYS A 77 -3.52 2.16 -18.81
N THR A 78 -3.90 3.11 -19.68
CA THR A 78 -5.22 3.11 -20.34
C THR A 78 -5.41 1.90 -21.24
N GLU A 79 -4.35 1.48 -21.95
CA GLU A 79 -4.33 0.30 -22.81
C GLU A 79 -3.05 -0.51 -22.59
N HIS A 80 -3.05 -1.76 -23.06
CA HIS A 80 -1.84 -2.57 -23.07
C HIS A 80 -0.85 -2.05 -24.11
N HIS A 81 0.44 -2.16 -23.82
CA HIS A 81 1.48 -1.81 -24.77
C HIS A 81 1.74 -2.95 -25.76
N THR A 82 1.94 -2.60 -27.02
CA THR A 82 2.34 -3.52 -28.09
C THR A 82 3.83 -3.43 -28.42
N GLU A 83 4.44 -2.27 -28.17
CA GLU A 83 5.85 -2.02 -28.37
C GLU A 83 6.64 -2.19 -27.07
N ARG A 84 7.86 -2.73 -27.19
CA ARG A 84 8.75 -2.87 -26.03
C ARG A 84 9.15 -1.49 -25.51
N ARG A 85 9.48 -1.47 -24.21
CA ARG A 85 10.03 -0.29 -23.58
C ARG A 85 11.37 0.11 -24.21
N PRO A 86 11.54 1.38 -24.64
CA PRO A 86 12.83 1.89 -25.07
C PRO A 86 13.86 1.88 -23.92
N SER A 87 15.13 1.62 -24.25
CA SER A 87 16.20 1.44 -23.26
C SER A 87 16.70 2.74 -22.59
N ASP A 88 16.42 3.92 -23.16
CA ASP A 88 17.20 5.14 -22.84
C ASP A 88 16.47 6.37 -22.28
N PRO A 89 15.13 6.51 -22.24
CA PRO A 89 14.55 7.38 -21.24
C PRO A 89 14.35 6.57 -19.95
N LYS A 90 15.28 6.76 -19.02
CA LYS A 90 14.99 6.49 -17.61
C LYS A 90 13.88 7.44 -17.16
N LEU A 91 12.92 6.87 -16.46
CA LEU A 91 11.87 7.62 -15.79
C LEU A 91 12.50 8.31 -14.59
N HIS A 92 12.16 9.59 -14.40
CA HIS A 92 12.69 10.41 -13.32
C HIS A 92 11.58 11.27 -12.74
N LEU A 93 11.75 11.67 -11.47
CA LEU A 93 10.88 12.67 -10.89
C LEU A 93 11.00 13.99 -11.67
N PRO A 94 9.89 14.71 -11.90
CA PRO A 94 9.94 16.03 -12.51
C PRO A 94 10.87 16.94 -11.70
N ARG A 95 12.02 17.32 -12.25
CA ARG A 95 12.92 18.26 -11.58
C ARG A 95 12.38 19.67 -11.73
N PRO A 96 12.31 20.48 -10.66
CA PRO A 96 12.06 21.91 -10.78
C PRO A 96 13.11 22.50 -11.71
N THR A 97 12.68 23.07 -12.84
CA THR A 97 13.59 23.73 -13.76
C THR A 97 14.04 25.01 -13.08
N VAL A 98 15.26 25.03 -12.53
CA VAL A 98 15.88 26.28 -12.09
C VAL A 98 16.26 27.02 -13.37
N ILE A 99 15.38 27.89 -13.85
CA ILE A 99 15.75 28.82 -14.89
C ILE A 99 16.76 29.77 -14.22
N ALA A 100 18.04 29.57 -14.53
CA ALA A 100 19.08 30.52 -14.18
C ALA A 100 18.87 31.78 -15.01
N VAL A 101 17.96 32.64 -14.57
CA VAL A 101 17.92 34.02 -15.02
C VAL A 101 18.92 34.76 -14.13
N GLU A 102 20.10 35.05 -14.67
CA GLU A 102 20.96 36.08 -14.09
C GLU A 102 20.18 37.41 -14.17
N GLY A 103 19.53 37.78 -13.07
CA GLY A 103 18.69 38.96 -13.02
C GLY A 103 18.21 39.21 -11.60
N ASN A 104 18.80 40.23 -10.98
CA ASN A 104 18.52 40.69 -9.64
C ASN A 104 17.07 41.22 -9.49
N ILE A 105 16.49 40.98 -8.31
CA ILE A 105 15.42 41.74 -7.61
C ILE A 105 13.97 41.18 -7.66
N GLU A 106 13.50 40.97 -6.42
CA GLU A 106 12.14 40.96 -5.86
C GLU A 106 11.22 39.74 -5.99
N SER A 107 10.93 39.20 -4.80
CA SER A 107 9.86 38.29 -4.45
C SER A 107 8.52 38.75 -5.01
N ASP A 108 7.95 37.98 -5.95
CA ASP A 108 6.52 38.02 -6.19
C ASP A 108 5.91 36.62 -6.15
N ARG A 109 4.82 36.54 -5.40
CA ARG A 109 4.04 35.35 -5.14
C ARG A 109 3.22 35.02 -6.38
N GLY A 110 3.46 33.88 -7.01
CA GLY A 110 2.46 33.34 -7.93
C GLY A 110 2.94 32.22 -8.83
N GLN A 111 2.38 31.03 -8.58
CA GLN A 111 2.02 29.98 -9.56
C GLN A 111 3.14 29.41 -10.46
N THR A 112 3.21 28.11 -10.70
CA THR A 112 2.10 27.29 -11.18
C THR A 112 2.39 25.84 -10.85
N SER A 113 1.64 25.29 -9.90
CA SER A 113 1.61 23.85 -9.66
C SER A 113 0.89 23.19 -10.83
N MET A 114 1.61 22.38 -11.61
CA MET A 114 0.99 21.41 -12.52
C MET A 114 0.46 20.24 -11.69
N ALA A 115 -0.50 20.53 -10.82
CA ALA A 115 -1.38 19.52 -10.27
C ALA A 115 -2.28 19.08 -11.43
N GLY A 116 -1.89 18.01 -12.12
CA GLY A 116 -2.88 17.21 -12.85
C GLY A 116 -4.00 16.93 -11.85
N GLU A 117 -5.23 17.29 -12.21
CA GLU A 117 -6.42 17.07 -11.42
C GLU A 117 -6.52 15.57 -11.11
N MET A 118 -5.94 15.16 -9.98
CA MET A 118 -6.10 13.81 -9.48
C MET A 118 -7.55 13.75 -9.04
N VAL A 119 -8.36 13.05 -9.83
CA VAL A 119 -9.75 12.75 -9.48
C VAL A 119 -9.71 12.18 -8.07
N PHE A 120 -10.33 12.90 -7.14
CA PHE A 120 -10.48 12.47 -5.76
C PHE A 120 -11.30 11.19 -5.78
N THR A 121 -10.62 10.04 -5.81
CA THR A 121 -11.28 8.77 -5.68
C THR A 121 -11.61 8.57 -4.20
N GLY A 122 -12.69 9.19 -3.76
CA GLY A 122 -13.16 9.10 -2.38
C GLY A 122 -13.49 7.64 -2.01
N PRO A 123 -13.90 7.39 -0.75
CA PRO A 123 -14.32 6.07 -0.30
C PRO A 123 -15.34 5.39 -1.25
N SER A 124 -16.10 6.19 -2.00
CA SER A 124 -17.04 5.79 -3.05
C SER A 124 -16.46 4.84 -4.12
N GLU A 125 -15.22 5.00 -4.60
CA GLU A 125 -14.63 4.04 -5.56
C GLU A 125 -13.99 2.82 -4.88
N LEU A 126 -13.51 2.96 -3.64
CA LEU A 126 -13.01 1.83 -2.84
C LEU A 126 -14.14 0.91 -2.34
N LEU A 127 -15.37 1.41 -2.29
CA LEU A 127 -16.59 0.64 -2.00
C LEU A 127 -16.97 -0.35 -3.13
N GLN A 128 -16.26 -0.38 -4.26
CA GLN A 128 -16.46 -1.42 -5.28
C GLN A 128 -15.75 -2.73 -4.95
N VAL A 129 -14.78 -2.74 -4.04
CA VAL A 129 -14.43 -3.97 -3.35
C VAL A 129 -15.62 -4.24 -2.44
N LYS A 130 -16.49 -5.18 -2.85
CA LYS A 130 -17.48 -5.78 -1.94
C LYS A 130 -16.71 -6.47 -0.82
N VAL A 131 -16.23 -5.70 0.13
CA VAL A 131 -16.00 -6.17 1.49
C VAL A 131 -17.37 -6.64 1.91
N CYS A 132 -17.52 -7.95 2.10
CA CYS A 132 -18.73 -8.46 2.67
C CYS A 132 -18.78 -7.87 4.09
N ASP A 133 -19.62 -6.86 4.34
CA ASP A 133 -19.68 -6.17 5.64
C ASP A 133 -19.85 -7.18 6.80
N GLY A 134 -20.46 -8.34 6.51
CA GLY A 134 -20.54 -9.47 7.43
C GLY A 134 -19.20 -10.11 7.79
N GLU A 135 -18.25 -10.24 6.85
CA GLU A 135 -16.91 -10.78 7.09
C GLU A 135 -16.05 -9.82 7.92
N LEU A 136 -16.13 -8.51 7.63
CA LEU A 136 -15.42 -7.50 8.41
C LEU A 136 -15.98 -7.43 9.84
N SER A 137 -17.30 -7.40 9.98
CA SER A 137 -17.99 -7.43 11.28
C SER A 137 -17.71 -8.72 12.07
N GLN A 138 -17.51 -9.84 11.37
CA GLN A 138 -17.11 -11.10 12.03
C GLN A 138 -15.66 -11.06 12.47
N TYR A 139 -14.77 -10.53 11.65
CA TYR A 139 -13.35 -10.39 11.98
C TYR A 139 -13.14 -9.45 13.17
N GLU A 140 -13.82 -8.29 13.20
CA GLU A 140 -13.80 -7.35 14.33
C GLU A 140 -14.30 -8.01 15.61
N ARG A 141 -15.44 -8.72 15.57
CA ARG A 141 -15.94 -9.48 16.73
C ARG A 141 -14.96 -10.56 17.20
N ASN A 142 -14.28 -11.23 16.27
CA ASN A 142 -13.27 -12.24 16.60
C ASN A 142 -12.04 -11.58 17.26
N LEU A 143 -11.59 -10.42 16.77
CA LEU A 143 -10.51 -9.64 17.38
C LEU A 143 -10.88 -9.17 18.79
N GLU A 144 -12.09 -8.62 18.97
CA GLU A 144 -12.60 -8.20 20.29
C GLU A 144 -12.68 -9.39 21.26
N THR A 145 -13.09 -10.56 20.76
CA THR A 145 -13.12 -11.80 21.55
C THR A 145 -11.71 -12.27 21.94
N MET A 146 -10.73 -12.12 21.04
CA MET A 146 -9.32 -12.45 21.34
C MET A 146 -8.66 -11.45 22.29
N MET A 147 -9.09 -10.19 22.33
CA MET A 147 -8.61 -9.22 23.31
C MET A 147 -9.03 -9.55 24.76
N GLY A 148 -10.06 -10.40 24.94
CA GLY A 148 -10.56 -10.81 26.25
C GLY A 148 -10.03 -12.15 26.79
N CYS A 149 -9.50 -13.03 25.94
CA CYS A 149 -9.20 -14.44 26.28
C CYS A 149 -7.92 -14.97 25.64
N CYS A 150 -7.26 -15.93 26.29
CA CYS A 150 -6.17 -16.70 25.67
C CYS A 150 -6.76 -17.63 24.58
N LEU A 151 -6.09 -17.70 23.43
CA LEU A 151 -6.51 -18.50 22.26
C LEU A 151 -6.82 -19.97 22.60
N TYR A 152 -6.08 -20.57 23.54
CA TYR A 152 -6.30 -21.95 23.96
C TYR A 152 -7.62 -22.13 24.72
N CYS A 153 -7.91 -21.24 25.67
CA CYS A 153 -9.11 -21.31 26.48
C CYS A 153 -10.37 -20.94 25.64
N HIS A 154 -10.22 -20.16 24.55
CA HIS A 154 -11.30 -19.88 23.61
C HIS A 154 -11.69 -21.10 22.75
N VAL A 155 -10.72 -21.88 22.29
CA VAL A 155 -10.97 -23.10 21.49
C VAL A 155 -11.64 -24.19 22.33
N GLU A 156 -11.25 -24.33 23.61
CA GLU A 156 -11.87 -25.27 24.57
C GLU A 156 -13.27 -24.81 25.05
N ALA A 157 -13.51 -23.50 25.20
CA ALA A 157 -14.79 -22.96 25.68
C ALA A 157 -15.97 -23.17 24.71
N ASN A 158 -15.72 -23.56 23.44
CA ASN A 158 -16.77 -24.06 22.55
C ASN A 158 -17.40 -25.38 23.02
N HIS A 159 -16.89 -26.00 24.10
CA HIS A 159 -17.50 -27.15 24.78
C HIS A 159 -18.05 -26.88 26.18
N SER A 160 -17.89 -25.68 26.74
CA SER A 160 -18.51 -25.35 28.03
C SER A 160 -18.82 -23.86 28.15
N SER A 161 -20.11 -23.55 27.98
CA SER A 161 -20.69 -22.23 28.22
C SER A 161 -20.39 -21.75 29.64
N THR A 162 -19.59 -20.70 29.78
CA THR A 162 -19.59 -19.88 31.00
C THR A 162 -19.34 -18.41 30.65
N GLN A 163 -20.18 -17.54 31.21
CA GLN A 163 -20.23 -16.08 30.99
C GLN A 163 -18.91 -15.36 31.31
N LEU A 164 -18.57 -14.33 30.53
CA LEU A 164 -17.41 -13.45 30.71
C LEU A 164 -17.81 -12.13 31.42
N PRO A 165 -17.03 -11.62 32.40
CA PRO A 165 -17.25 -10.30 33.00
C PRO A 165 -16.54 -9.15 32.24
N HIS A 166 -17.01 -7.93 32.53
CA HIS A 166 -16.76 -6.67 31.81
C HIS A 166 -15.32 -6.11 31.91
N VAL A 167 -15.02 -5.22 30.96
CA VAL A 167 -13.72 -4.86 30.34
C VAL A 167 -12.66 -4.13 31.22
N HIS A 168 -12.82 -3.95 32.53
CA HIS A 168 -11.98 -2.97 33.25
C HIS A 168 -10.69 -3.43 33.94
N ASP A 169 -10.31 -4.72 33.92
CA ASP A 169 -9.09 -5.23 34.59
C ASP A 169 -8.19 -6.10 33.69
N ALA A 170 -7.92 -5.62 32.47
CA ALA A 170 -7.33 -6.46 31.41
C ALA A 170 -5.86 -6.88 31.61
N THR A 171 -5.07 -6.21 32.46
CA THR A 171 -3.64 -6.52 32.62
C THR A 171 -3.34 -7.51 33.74
N SER A 172 -3.94 -7.35 34.92
CA SER A 172 -3.75 -8.26 36.06
C SER A 172 -4.46 -9.61 35.86
N GLY A 173 -5.63 -9.60 35.20
CA GLY A 173 -6.40 -10.81 34.90
C GLY A 173 -5.77 -11.68 33.82
N PHE A 174 -4.98 -11.12 32.89
CA PHE A 174 -4.37 -11.89 31.80
C PHE A 174 -3.24 -12.81 32.31
N GLU A 175 -2.37 -12.34 33.20
CA GLU A 175 -1.28 -13.16 33.75
C GLU A 175 -1.79 -14.31 34.63
N GLN A 176 -2.83 -14.07 35.44
CA GLN A 176 -3.45 -15.12 36.27
C GLN A 176 -4.12 -16.19 35.41
N ARG A 177 -4.79 -15.80 34.32
CA ARG A 177 -5.42 -16.74 33.37
C ARG A 177 -4.40 -17.52 32.55
N LEU A 178 -3.28 -16.92 32.18
CA LEU A 178 -2.15 -17.61 31.56
C LEU A 178 -1.53 -18.66 32.49
N LYS A 179 -1.37 -18.33 33.78
CA LYS A 179 -0.90 -19.30 34.79
C LYS A 179 -1.89 -20.46 34.96
N HIS A 180 -3.19 -20.18 34.98
CA HIS A 180 -4.22 -21.21 35.06
C HIS A 180 -4.30 -22.11 33.81
N CYS A 181 -4.29 -21.55 32.60
CA CYS A 181 -4.30 -22.36 31.37
C CYS A 181 -2.97 -23.14 31.16
N ARG A 182 -1.86 -22.76 31.84
CA ARG A 182 -0.64 -23.59 31.90
C ARG A 182 -0.77 -24.77 32.87
N SER A 183 -1.47 -24.61 33.99
CA SER A 183 -1.65 -25.70 34.98
C SER A 183 -2.70 -26.75 34.58
N VAL A 184 -3.57 -26.46 33.62
CA VAL A 184 -4.61 -27.39 33.12
C VAL A 184 -4.10 -28.26 31.96
N LYS A 185 -2.90 -27.97 31.42
CA LYS A 185 -2.27 -28.71 30.31
C LYS A 185 -1.36 -29.86 30.72
N ASP A 186 -1.07 -30.00 32.02
CA ASP A 186 -0.35 -31.15 32.60
C ASP A 186 -1.36 -32.17 33.16
#